data_AF-A0A3P8E4X5-F1
#
_entry.id   AF-A0A3P8E4X5-F1
#
_cell.length_a   1.000
_cell.length_b   1.000
_cell.length_c   1.000
_cell.angle_alpha   90.00
_cell.angle_beta   90.00
_cell.angle_gamma   90.00
#
_symmetry.space_group_name_H-M   'P 1'
#
loop_
_entity.id
_entity.type
_entity.pdbx_description
1 polymer ?
#
loop_
_entity_poly.entity_id
_entity_poly.type
_entity_poly.pdbx_seq_one_letter_code
_entity_poly.pdbx_strand_id
1 'polypeptide(L)'
;MGQAVSSATLTVYSDESKAPSGYPRFLNSFSVIVARKNSEVELECRATGDPIPEITWFRDSIPIDLANPRYKKLGKDTTIMYFD
;
A
#
# COMPACT_ATOMS: atom_id res chain seq x y z
N MET A 1 -19.97 -6.84 -34.41
CA MET A 1 -18.63 -6.33 -34.04
C MET A 1 -18.72 -5.89 -32.59
N GLY A 2 -17.86 -6.43 -31.70
CA GLY A 2 -18.01 -6.27 -30.26
C GLY A 2 -17.47 -4.94 -29.73
N GLN A 3 -18.15 -4.37 -28.73
CA GLN A 3 -17.69 -3.20 -28.00
C GLN A 3 -17.49 -3.59 -26.52
N ALA A 4 -16.37 -3.17 -25.93
CA ALA A 4 -16.13 -3.27 -24.50
C ALA A 4 -16.03 -1.85 -23.93
N VAL A 5 -16.66 -1.63 -22.77
CA VAL A 5 -16.62 -0.37 -22.03
C VAL A 5 -16.33 -0.70 -20.58
N SER A 6 -15.48 0.12 -19.95
CA SER A 6 -15.22 0.09 -18.51
C SER A 6 -15.48 1.47 -17.92
N SER A 7 -16.05 1.51 -16.72
CA SER A 7 -16.37 2.73 -16.00
C SER A 7 -16.08 2.53 -14.52
N ALA A 8 -15.59 3.57 -13.85
CA ALA A 8 -15.36 3.59 -12.42
C ALA A 8 -15.84 4.92 -11.83
N THR A 9 -16.27 4.88 -10.57
CA THR A 9 -16.72 6.07 -9.82
C THR A 9 -15.71 6.38 -8.72
N LEU A 10 -15.27 7.64 -8.66
CA LEU A 10 -14.41 8.15 -7.59
C LEU A 10 -15.25 9.00 -6.62
N THR A 11 -15.24 8.63 -5.34
CA THR A 11 -15.87 9.40 -4.26
C THR A 11 -14.77 9.98 -3.38
N VAL A 12 -14.82 11.30 -3.13
CA VAL A 12 -13.86 12.00 -2.28
C VAL A 12 -14.60 12.56 -1.06
N TYR A 13 -14.15 12.18 0.14
CA TYR A 13 -14.63 12.75 1.40
C TYR A 13 -13.77 13.96 1.76
N SER A 14 -14.38 15.02 2.30
CA SER A 14 -13.64 16.25 2.64
C SER A 14 -12.67 16.08 3.81
N ASP A 15 -12.93 15.11 4.67
CA ASP A 15 -12.19 14.83 5.89
C ASP A 15 -12.58 13.44 6.43
N GLU A 16 -11.80 12.92 7.38
CA GLU A 16 -11.98 11.58 7.94
C GLU A 16 -13.32 11.41 8.68
N SER A 17 -13.91 12.48 9.24
CA SER A 17 -15.17 12.37 9.99
C SER A 17 -16.37 12.05 9.10
N LYS A 18 -16.26 12.29 7.79
CA LYS A 18 -17.29 11.99 6.80
C LYS A 18 -17.12 10.62 6.14
N ALA A 19 -16.01 9.94 6.39
CA ALA A 19 -15.81 8.60 5.89
C ALA A 19 -16.76 7.62 6.60
N PRO A 20 -17.25 6.56 5.91
CA PRO A 20 -18.07 5.53 6.54
C PRO A 20 -17.37 4.85 7.72
N SER A 21 -18.16 4.32 8.66
CA SER A 21 -17.62 3.46 9.72
C SER A 21 -16.89 2.26 9.11
N GLY A 22 -15.71 1.93 9.65
CA GLY A 22 -14.87 0.83 9.16
C GLY A 22 -13.91 1.22 8.04
N TYR A 23 -13.91 2.47 7.56
CA TYR A 23 -12.99 2.91 6.52
C TYR A 23 -11.52 2.74 6.95
N PRO A 24 -10.62 2.31 6.03
CA PRO A 24 -9.22 2.12 6.36
C PRO A 24 -8.54 3.40 6.85
N ARG A 25 -7.74 3.30 7.91
CA ARG A 25 -6.87 4.37 8.41
C ARG A 25 -5.47 3.85 8.71
N PHE A 26 -4.46 4.67 8.45
CA PHE A 26 -3.09 4.37 8.84
C PHE A 26 -2.91 4.57 10.35
N LEU A 27 -2.22 3.63 10.99
CA LEU A 27 -1.91 3.65 12.41
C LEU A 27 -0.51 4.19 12.70
N ASN A 28 0.40 4.08 11.73
CA ASN A 28 1.74 4.63 11.82
C ASN A 28 1.89 5.85 10.92
N SER A 29 2.68 6.82 11.39
CA SER A 29 3.22 7.86 10.53
C SER A 29 4.45 7.32 9.80
N PHE A 30 4.53 7.57 8.50
CA PHE A 30 5.70 7.18 7.72
C PHE A 30 6.83 8.17 7.93
N SER A 31 8.06 7.67 7.93
CA SER A 31 9.27 8.48 7.99
C SER A 31 10.16 8.16 6.79
N VAL A 32 10.95 9.14 6.36
CA VAL A 32 11.95 8.94 5.31
C VAL A 32 13.02 8.00 5.85
N ILE A 33 13.33 6.95 5.09
CA ILE A 33 14.43 6.03 5.39
C ILE A 33 15.60 6.35 4.47
N VAL A 34 16.78 6.53 5.07
CA VAL A 34 18.04 6.68 4.33
C VAL A 34 18.84 5.39 4.51
N ALA A 35 19.10 4.72 3.40
CA ALA A 35 19.79 3.44 3.37
C ALA A 35 21.05 3.53 2.50
N ARG A 36 21.98 2.59 2.72
CA ARG A 36 23.14 2.46 1.84
C ARG A 36 22.72 1.71 0.58
N LYS A 37 23.38 1.99 -0.54
CA LYS A 37 23.19 1.21 -1.77
C LYS A 37 23.48 -0.28 -1.50
N ASN A 38 22.66 -1.17 -2.06
CA ASN A 38 22.71 -2.62 -1.83
C ASN A 38 22.45 -3.06 -0.39
N SER A 39 21.86 -2.20 0.45
CA SER A 39 21.39 -2.62 1.78
C SER A 39 19.91 -3.00 1.74
N GLU A 40 19.52 -3.85 2.68
CA GLU A 40 18.14 -4.24 2.90
C GLU A 40 17.41 -3.16 3.68
N VAL A 41 16.21 -2.80 3.24
CA VAL A 41 15.37 -1.77 3.86
C VAL A 41 14.02 -2.35 4.17
N GLU A 42 13.55 -2.15 5.40
CA GLU A 42 12.22 -2.55 5.85
C GLU A 42 11.27 -1.34 5.80
N LEU A 43 10.16 -1.49 5.08
CA LEU A 43 9.08 -0.50 5.01
C LEU A 43 7.83 -1.08 5.67
N GLU A 44 7.37 -0.45 6.75
CA GLU A 44 6.24 -0.90 7.54
C GLU A 44 4.99 -0.03 7.29
N CYS A 45 3.86 -0.68 7.02
CA CYS A 45 2.56 -0.03 6.92
C CYS A 45 1.53 -0.72 7.82
N ARG A 46 1.13 -0.07 8.90
CA ARG A 46 0.05 -0.52 9.79
C ARG A 46 -1.21 0.25 9.44
N ALA A 47 -2.27 -0.48 9.07
CA ALA A 47 -3.58 0.10 8.89
C ALA A 47 -4.64 -0.72 9.64
N THR A 48 -5.78 -0.09 9.88
CA THR A 48 -6.95 -0.72 10.49
C THR A 48 -8.20 -0.31 9.74
N GLY A 49 -9.21 -1.16 9.77
CA GLY A 49 -10.48 -1.00 9.08
C GLY A 49 -11.36 -2.19 9.43
N ASP A 50 -12.63 -2.12 9.02
CA ASP A 50 -13.57 -3.23 9.12
C ASP A 50 -14.29 -3.39 7.77
N PRO A 51 -13.93 -4.39 6.94
CA PRO A 51 -12.96 -5.46 7.22
C PRO A 51 -11.49 -4.98 7.27
N ILE A 52 -10.60 -5.84 7.78
CA ILE A 52 -9.15 -5.58 7.82
C ILE A 52 -8.66 -5.24 6.41
N PRO A 53 -7.99 -4.09 6.21
CA PRO A 53 -7.56 -3.68 4.88
C PRO A 53 -6.41 -4.53 4.35
N GLU A 54 -6.41 -4.76 3.04
CA GLU A 54 -5.26 -5.32 2.33
C GLU A 54 -4.23 -4.21 2.03
N ILE A 55 -2.96 -4.49 2.32
CA ILE A 55 -1.86 -3.55 2.05
C ILE A 55 -1.19 -3.91 0.73
N THR A 56 -1.13 -2.94 -0.18
CA THR A 56 -0.39 -3.03 -1.44
C THR A 56 0.64 -1.92 -1.52
N TRP A 57 1.77 -2.19 -2.18
CA TRP A 57 2.91 -1.28 -2.26
C TRP A 57 3.18 -0.85 -3.68
N PHE A 58 3.58 0.41 -3.84
CA PHE A 58 3.94 1.01 -5.11
C PHE A 58 5.33 1.63 -5.00
N ARG A 59 6.10 1.51 -6.08
CA ARG A 59 7.37 2.21 -6.27
C ARG A 59 7.29 3.01 -7.56
N ASP A 60 7.53 4.32 -7.48
CA ASP A 60 7.50 5.21 -8.66
C ASP A 60 6.19 5.07 -9.46
N SER A 61 5.06 4.99 -8.73
CA SER A 61 3.70 4.76 -9.26
C SER A 61 3.46 3.40 -9.92
N ILE A 62 4.41 2.46 -9.83
CA ILE A 62 4.30 1.10 -10.36
C ILE A 62 4.01 0.14 -9.18
N PRO A 63 2.98 -0.72 -9.27
CA PRO A 63 2.75 -1.75 -8.26
C PRO A 63 3.98 -2.64 -8.09
N ILE A 64 4.35 -2.92 -6.85
CA ILE A 64 5.43 -3.86 -6.56
C ILE A 64 4.97 -5.28 -6.87
N ASP A 65 5.68 -5.94 -7.79
CA ASP A 65 5.53 -7.36 -8.05
C ASP A 65 6.32 -8.17 -7.02
N LEU A 66 5.61 -8.89 -6.16
CA LEU A 66 6.20 -9.78 -5.15
C LEU A 66 6.84 -11.04 -5.74
N ALA A 67 6.69 -11.32 -7.04
CA ALA A 67 7.46 -12.34 -7.73
C ALA A 67 8.92 -11.89 -8.00
N ASN A 68 9.20 -10.59 -7.94
CA ASN A 68 10.56 -10.09 -8.07
C ASN A 68 11.36 -10.32 -6.77
N PRO A 69 12.50 -11.02 -6.82
CA PRO A 69 13.28 -11.38 -5.63
C PRO A 69 13.87 -10.19 -4.86
N ARG A 70 13.84 -8.98 -5.44
CA ARG A 70 14.24 -7.74 -4.75
C ARG A 70 13.24 -7.30 -3.69
N TYR A 71 12.01 -7.81 -3.72
CA TYR A 71 10.97 -7.47 -2.77
C TYR A 71 10.54 -8.71 -2.00
N LYS A 72 10.44 -8.58 -0.68
CA LYS A 72 9.97 -9.67 0.17
C LYS A 72 8.91 -9.17 1.13
N LYS A 73 7.72 -9.75 1.07
CA LYS A 73 6.66 -9.48 2.05
C LYS A 73 7.04 -10.10 3.40
N LEU A 74 6.95 -9.32 4.47
CA LEU A 74 7.22 -9.74 5.84
C LEU A 74 5.97 -9.62 6.72
N GLY A 75 5.89 -10.49 7.74
CA GLY A 75 4.82 -10.47 8.74
C GLY A 75 3.43 -10.79 8.17
N LYS A 76 2.38 -10.30 8.84
CA LYS A 76 0.97 -10.38 8.37
C LYS A 76 0.70 -9.35 7.26
N ASP A 77 1.46 -9.42 6.18
CA ASP A 77 1.20 -8.69 4.93
C ASP A 77 1.42 -7.18 4.93
N THR A 78 1.90 -6.59 6.03
CA THR A 78 2.03 -5.14 6.23
C THR A 78 3.40 -4.55 5.87
N THR A 79 4.41 -5.40 5.77
CA THR A 79 5.81 -4.98 5.66
C THR A 79 6.41 -5.51 4.36
N ILE A 80 7.17 -4.67 3.67
CA ILE A 80 8.03 -5.13 2.57
C ILE A 80 9.49 -4.86 2.89
N MET A 81 10.34 -5.83 2.57
CA MET A 81 11.77 -5.61 2.45
C MET A 81 12.13 -5.34 1.01
N TYR A 82 12.98 -4.34 0.81
CA TYR A 82 13.52 -3.92 -0.47
C TYR A 82 15.04 -4.00 -0.45
N PHE A 83 15.62 -4.55 -1.51
CA PHE A 83 17.06 -4.51 -1.77
C PHE A 83 17.38 -3.49 -2.87
N ASP A 84 18.16 -2.46 -2.53
CA ASP A 84 18.57 -1.39 -3.46
C ASP A 84 19.60 -1.82 -4.53
#